data_AF-A0A7V9Z665-F1
#
_entry.id   AF-A0A7V9Z665-F1
#
_cell.length_a   1.000
_cell.length_b   1.000
_cell.length_c   1.000
_cell.angle_alpha   90.00
_cell.angle_beta   90.00
_cell.angle_gamma   90.00
#
_symmetry.space_group_name_H-M   'P 1'
#
loop_
_entity.id
_entity.type
_entity.pdbx_description
1 polymer ?
#
loop_
_entity_poly.entity_id
_entity_poly.type
_entity_poly.pdbx_seq_one_letter_code
_entity_poly.pdbx_strand_id
1 'polypeptide(L)' 'MSNGLILLFLIQHQIHHRGQMTVLMRQAGLIVPGLYGPSKEEWAQIGMEAPKM' A
#
# COMPACT_ATOMS: atom_id res chain seq x y z
N MET A 1 24.50 10.69 12.63
CA MET A 1 23.07 10.26 12.56
C MET A 1 22.87 9.15 13.58
N SER A 2 21.76 9.13 14.30
CA SER A 2 21.46 8.01 15.22
C SER A 2 20.97 6.79 14.42
N ASN A 3 21.17 5.58 14.96
CA ASN A 3 20.69 4.35 14.33
C ASN A 3 19.16 4.38 14.13
N GLY A 4 18.42 4.98 15.06
CA GLY A 4 16.97 5.15 14.95
C GLY A 4 16.55 5.99 13.74
N LEU A 5 17.29 7.04 13.41
CA LEU A 5 17.01 7.87 12.23
C LEU A 5 17.25 7.10 10.92
N ILE A 6 18.27 6.25 10.85
CA ILE A 6 18.55 5.42 9.67
C ILE A 6 17.44 4.40 9.46
N LEU A 7 16.98 3.73 10.53
CA LEU A 7 15.89 2.77 10.46
C LEU A 7 14.57 3.44 10.02
N LEU A 8 14.27 4.62 10.56
CA LEU A 8 13.09 5.39 10.15
C LEU A 8 13.15 5.76 8.67
N PHE A 9 14.30 6.26 8.19
CA PHE A 9 14.48 6.58 6.78
C PHE A 9 14.24 5.36 5.88
N LEU A 10 14.78 4.20 6.26
CA LEU A 10 14.61 2.96 5.49
C LEU A 10 13.12 2.56 5.40
N ILE A 11 12.40 2.63 6.52
CA ILE A 11 10.96 2.35 6.56
C ILE A 11 10.20 3.31 5.65
N GLN A 12 10.47 4.62 5.73
CA GLN A 12 9.81 5.62 4.88
C GLN A 12 10.10 5.42 3.40
N HIS A 13 11.35 5.10 3.05
CA HIS A 13 11.74 4.81 1.67
C HIS A 13 11.02 3.58 1.11
N GLN A 14 10.91 2.50 1.91
CA GLN A 14 10.13 1.31 1.53
C GLN A 14 8.65 1.63 1.34
N ILE A 15 8.05 2.43 2.24
CA ILE A 15 6.64 2.84 2.12
C ILE A 15 6.41 3.64 0.83
N HIS A 16 7.32 4.57 0.51
CA HIS A 16 7.25 5.38 -0.70
C HIS A 16 7.24 4.52 -1.98
N HIS A 17 8.23 3.63 -2.13
CA HIS A 17 8.30 2.76 -3.30
C HIS A 17 7.19 1.72 -3.34
N ARG A 18 6.73 1.23 -2.19
CA ARG A 18 5.56 0.35 -2.12
C ARG A 18 4.31 1.03 -2.66
N GLY A 19 4.10 2.31 -2.35
CA GLY A 19 3.03 3.11 -2.95
C GLY A 19 3.13 3.16 -4.47
N GLN A 20 4.32 3.44 -5.02
CA GLN A 20 4.57 3.43 -6.47
C GLN A 20 4.26 2.07 -7.09
N MET A 21 4.68 0.97 -6.46
CA MET A 21 4.38 -0.38 -6.94
C MET A 21 2.86 -0.64 -7.01
N THR A 22 2.07 -0.17 -6.03
CA THR A 22 0.61 -0.37 -6.09
C THR A 22 -0.05 0.31 -7.29
N VAL A 23 0.51 1.42 -7.79
CA VAL A 23 0.03 2.09 -9.01
C VAL A 23 0.38 1.26 -10.24
N LEU A 24 1.64 0.81 -10.34
CA LEU A 24 2.11 -0.03 -11.45
C LEU A 24 1.33 -1.34 -11.54
N MET A 25 1.05 -1.97 -10.40
CA MET A 25 0.23 -3.18 -10.34
C MET A 25 -1.17 -2.94 -10.92
N ARG A 26 -1.83 -1.83 -10.59
CA ARG A 26 -3.15 -1.48 -11.17
C ARG A 26 -3.07 -1.26 -12.66
N GLN A 27 -2.04 -0.54 -13.13
CA GLN A 27 -1.83 -0.30 -14.56
C GLN A 27 -1.57 -1.61 -15.32
N ALA A 28 -0.94 -2.59 -14.69
CA ALA A 28 -0.71 -3.92 -15.23
C ALA A 28 -1.91 -4.89 -15.07
N GLY A 29 -3.04 -4.45 -14.49
CA GLY A 29 -4.21 -5.30 -14.23
C GLY A 29 -3.99 -6.36 -13.15
N LEU A 30 -2.96 -6.20 -12.30
CA LEU A 30 -2.68 -7.10 -11.18
C LEU A 30 -3.51 -6.75 -9.95
N ILE A 31 -3.77 -7.75 -9.10
CA ILE A 31 -4.44 -7.55 -7.81
C ILE A 31 -3.51 -6.79 -6.88
N VAL A 32 -3.96 -5.64 -6.37
CA VAL A 32 -3.24 -4.91 -5.33
C VAL A 32 -3.62 -5.46 -3.95
N PRO A 33 -2.65 -5.96 -3.17
CA PRO A 33 -2.93 -6.42 -1.82
C PRO A 33 -3.28 -5.26 -0.89
N GLY A 34 -4.07 -5.53 0.15
CA GLY A 34 -4.26 -4.63 1.27
C GLY A 34 -2.94 -4.34 2.00
N LEU A 35 -2.77 -3.10 2.47
CA LEU A 35 -1.53 -2.66 3.14
C LEU A 35 -1.77 -2.21 4.58
N TYR A 36 -2.61 -1.20 4.76
CA TYR A 36 -2.98 -0.65 6.08
C TYR A 36 -4.47 -0.86 6.36
N GLY A 37 -5.05 -1.86 5.69
CA GLY A 37 -6.47 -2.11 5.54
C GLY A 37 -6.74 -2.73 4.16
N PRO A 38 -7.96 -3.21 3.91
CA PRO A 38 -8.30 -3.85 2.65
C PRO A 38 -8.16 -2.87 1.48
N SER A 39 -7.65 -3.34 0.35
CA SER A 39 -7.71 -2.60 -0.92
C SER A 39 -9.16 -2.45 -1.39
N LYS A 40 -9.43 -1.54 -2.34
CA LYS A 40 -10.78 -1.36 -2.89
C LYS A 40 -11.35 -2.67 -3.45
N GLU A 41 -10.47 -3.45 -4.07
CA GLU A 41 -10.77 -4.74 -4.65
C GLU A 41 -11.10 -5.78 -3.56
N GLU A 42 -10.33 -5.80 -2.47
CA GLU A 42 -10.57 -6.70 -1.33
C GLU A 42 -11.86 -6.35 -0.56
N TRP A 43 -12.21 -5.07 -0.42
CA TRP A 43 -13.51 -4.65 0.14
C TRP A 43 -14.68 -5.30 -0.61
N ALA A 44 -14.64 -5.26 -1.94
CA ALA A 44 -15.66 -5.89 -2.77
C ALA A 44 -15.69 -7.42 -2.59
N GLN A 45 -14.54 -8.07 -2.40
CA GLN A 45 -14.46 -9.52 -2.16
C GLN A 45 -15.07 -9.94 -0.82
N ILE A 46 -15.00 -9.10 0.21
CA ILE A 46 -15.62 -9.38 1.52
C ILE A 46 -17.09 -8.93 1.60
N GLY A 47 -17.70 -8.55 0.46
CA GLY A 47 -19.12 -8.17 0.39
C GLY A 47 -19.44 -6.83 1.02
N MET A 48 -18.45 -5.94 1.15
CA MET A 48 -18.61 -4.61 1.75
C MET A 48 -18.20 -3.51 0.77
N GLU A 49 -18.81 -2.33 0.89
CA GLU A 49 -18.38 -1.16 0.13
C GLU A 49 -17.14 -0.53 0.77
N ALA A 50 -16.15 -0.15 -0.05
CA ALA A 50 -15.00 0.60 0.43
C ALA A 50 -15.45 1.97 0.99
N PRO A 51 -14.82 2.46 2.08
CA PRO A 51 -15.13 3.78 2.64
C PRO A 51 -15.05 4.88 1.58
N LYS A 52 -16.02 5.79 1.61
CA LYS A 52 -16.01 6.98 0.74
C LYS A 52 -14.86 7.90 1.18
N MET A 53 -14.14 8.43 0.20
CA MET A 53 -13.11 9.46 0.42
C MET A 53 -13.74 10.80 0.79
#